data_AF-A0A7T8GY38-F1
#
_entry.id   AF-A0A7T8GY38-F1
#
_cell.length_a   1.000
_cell.length_b   1.000
_cell.length_c   1.000
_cell.angle_alpha   90.00
_cell.angle_beta   90.00
_cell.angle_gamma   90.00
#
_symmetry.space_group_name_H-M   'P 1'
#
loop_
_entity.id
_entity.type
_entity.pdbx_description
1 polymer ?
#
loop_
_entity_poly.entity_id
_entity_poly.type
_entity_poly.pdbx_seq_one_letter_code
_entity_poly.pdbx_strand_id
1 'polypeptide(L)'
;MTKHPSSMLGVVASDGKAIPPVFFQEGYRLTSEDYIKVLKTKLVQWIRKEYACKRVYFQQDGAPAHTAKSPQKWLKENVEFWPKDFWPPSSPDLSPLDFSILAHIERQACKKPPQQYKALKASITKAWAKMDLTYIKNTCSSFRPRVVAVMEA
;
A
#
# COMPACT_ATOMS: atom_id res chain seq x y z
N MET A 1 -4.49 -6.85 -18.28
CA MET A 1 -4.42 -6.72 -16.82
C MET A 1 -3.13 -7.36 -16.34
N THR A 2 -2.06 -6.58 -16.20
CA THR A 2 -0.82 -7.06 -15.56
C THR A 2 -1.15 -7.35 -14.11
N LYS A 3 -0.96 -8.60 -13.67
CA LYS A 3 -1.09 -8.97 -12.26
C LYS A 3 -0.17 -8.05 -11.47
N HIS A 4 -0.73 -7.25 -10.57
CA HIS A 4 0.03 -6.54 -9.53
C HIS A 4 1.06 -7.51 -8.96
N PRO A 5 2.30 -7.08 -8.65
CA PRO A 5 3.28 -7.97 -8.06
C PRO A 5 2.72 -8.43 -6.71
N SER A 6 2.13 -9.63 -6.69
CA SER A 6 1.44 -10.22 -5.54
C SER A 6 2.41 -10.55 -4.40
N SER A 7 3.69 -10.21 -4.60
CA SER A 7 4.81 -10.47 -3.73
C SER A 7 5.38 -9.20 -3.08
N MET A 8 4.64 -8.09 -3.03
CA MET A 8 5.02 -6.94 -2.19
C MET A 8 3.86 -6.24 -1.47
N LEU A 9 4.18 -5.62 -0.33
CA LEU A 9 3.35 -4.63 0.35
C LEU A 9 4.07 -3.27 0.34
N GLY A 10 3.36 -2.24 -0.11
CA GLY A 10 3.78 -0.84 -0.05
C GLY A 10 2.95 -0.07 0.97
N VAL A 11 3.55 0.96 1.59
CA VAL A 11 2.85 1.91 2.46
C VAL A 11 3.37 3.31 2.18
N VAL A 12 2.45 4.25 1.93
CA VAL A 12 2.74 5.67 1.76
C VAL A 12 1.84 6.50 2.68
N ALA A 13 2.24 7.74 2.95
CA ALA A 13 1.48 8.73 3.69
C ALA A 13 1.20 9.98 2.85
N SER A 14 0.13 10.69 3.19
CA SER A 14 -0.32 11.90 2.50
C SER A 14 0.67 13.07 2.59
N ASP A 15 1.59 13.05 3.54
CA ASP A 15 2.67 14.03 3.67
C ASP A 15 3.91 13.69 2.80
N GLY A 16 3.80 12.67 1.95
CA GLY A 16 4.82 12.26 1.00
C GLY A 16 5.77 11.19 1.51
N LYS A 17 5.72 10.80 2.79
CA LYS A 17 6.60 9.75 3.31
C LYS A 17 6.15 8.36 2.84
N ALA A 18 7.09 7.41 2.83
CA ALA A 18 6.82 6.01 2.53
C ALA A 18 7.69 5.08 3.37
N ILE A 19 7.19 3.88 3.67
CA ILE A 19 7.99 2.80 4.26
C ILE A 19 8.68 2.05 3.11
N PRO A 20 9.92 1.56 3.26
CA PRO A 20 10.49 0.62 2.31
C PRO A 20 9.55 -0.57 2.05
N PRO A 21 9.38 -1.01 0.79
CA PRO A 21 8.42 -2.05 0.45
C PRO A 21 8.84 -3.39 1.09
N VAL A 22 7.85 -4.15 1.57
CA VAL A 22 8.06 -5.49 2.11
C VAL A 22 7.84 -6.49 1.01
N PHE A 23 8.83 -7.33 0.73
CA PHE A 23 8.76 -8.35 -0.32
C PHE A 23 8.52 -9.75 0.26
N PHE A 24 7.70 -10.52 -0.44
CA PHE A 24 7.46 -11.94 -0.19
C PHE A 24 8.24 -12.79 -1.21
N GLN A 25 8.10 -14.12 -1.14
CA GLN A 25 8.61 -14.99 -2.20
C GLN A 25 7.76 -14.84 -3.47
N GLU A 26 8.35 -15.16 -4.62
CA GLU A 26 7.61 -15.18 -5.88
C GLU A 26 6.52 -16.25 -5.83
N GLY A 27 5.31 -15.92 -6.31
CA GLY A 27 4.15 -16.79 -6.20
C GLY A 27 3.57 -16.94 -4.79
N TYR A 28 4.14 -16.26 -3.78
CA TYR A 28 3.63 -16.30 -2.42
C TYR A 28 2.26 -15.65 -2.31
N ARG A 29 1.32 -16.33 -1.66
CA ARG A 29 0.03 -15.76 -1.30
C ARG A 29 0.10 -15.22 0.12
N LEU A 30 -0.02 -13.89 0.27
CA LEU A 30 -0.03 -13.25 1.57
C LEU A 30 -1.12 -13.83 2.47
N THR A 31 -0.73 -14.29 3.65
CA THR A 31 -1.66 -14.76 4.69
C THR A 31 -2.06 -13.62 5.62
N SER A 32 -3.16 -13.80 6.36
CA SER A 32 -3.56 -12.85 7.39
C SER A 32 -2.52 -12.72 8.52
N GLU A 33 -1.82 -13.79 8.86
CA GLU A 33 -0.79 -13.79 9.90
C GLU A 33 0.44 -12.98 9.49
N ASP A 34 0.91 -13.20 8.27
CA ASP A 34 2.02 -12.41 7.70
C ASP A 34 1.65 -10.94 7.58
N TYR A 35 0.42 -10.65 7.17
CA TYR A 35 -0.06 -9.29 7.08
C TYR A 35 -0.05 -8.61 8.45
N ILE A 36 -0.60 -9.24 9.48
CA ILE A 36 -0.55 -8.73 10.87
C ILE A 36 0.89 -8.55 11.34
N LYS A 37 1.81 -9.48 11.00
CA LYS A 37 3.23 -9.35 11.33
C LYS A 37 3.86 -8.11 10.69
N VAL A 38 3.54 -7.82 9.43
CA VAL A 38 3.99 -6.59 8.76
C VAL A 38 3.40 -5.35 9.44
N LEU A 39 2.10 -5.36 9.76
CA LEU A 39 1.46 -4.24 10.47
C LEU A 39 2.15 -3.94 11.82
N LYS A 40 2.41 -4.99 12.62
CA LYS A 40 3.07 -4.87 13.93
C LYS A 40 4.51 -4.35 13.82
N THR A 41 5.28 -4.95 12.91
CA THR A 41 6.74 -4.76 12.86
C THR A 41 7.18 -3.61 11.97
N LYS A 42 6.32 -3.14 11.05
CA LYS A 42 6.64 -2.07 10.11
C LYS A 42 5.71 -0.88 10.31
N LEU A 43 4.40 -1.07 10.14
CA LEU A 43 3.44 0.04 10.15
C LEU A 43 3.38 0.72 11.52
N VAL A 44 3.10 0.00 12.60
CA VAL A 44 2.94 0.60 13.94
C VAL A 44 4.23 1.26 14.43
N GLN A 45 5.38 0.61 14.20
CA GLN A 45 6.67 1.20 14.57
C GLN A 45 6.92 2.51 13.81
N TRP A 46 6.60 2.54 12.51
CA TRP A 46 6.72 3.74 11.69
C TRP A 46 5.75 4.84 12.14
N ILE A 47 4.48 4.50 12.41
CA ILE A 47 3.49 5.46 12.91
C ILE A 47 3.96 6.10 14.21
N ARG A 48 4.39 5.29 15.18
CA ARG A 48 4.91 5.78 16.47
C ARG A 48 6.13 6.68 16.32
N LYS A 49 7.03 6.36 15.39
CA LYS A 49 8.25 7.14 15.16
C LYS A 49 7.97 8.48 14.47
N GLU A 50 7.19 8.47 13.39
CA GLU A 50 7.05 9.62 12.49
C GLU A 50 5.82 10.49 12.81
N TYR A 51 4.87 9.97 13.59
CA TYR A 51 3.56 10.60 13.84
C TYR A 51 3.10 10.51 15.30
N ALA A 52 4.03 10.42 16.27
CA ALA A 52 3.74 10.23 17.70
C ALA A 52 2.64 11.14 18.29
N CYS A 53 2.52 12.37 17.77
CA CYS A 53 1.55 13.37 18.24
C CYS A 53 0.51 13.76 17.16
N LYS A 54 0.33 12.93 16.13
CA LYS A 54 -0.60 13.19 15.03
C LYS A 54 -1.61 12.07 14.92
N ARG A 55 -2.87 12.46 14.67
CA ARG A 55 -3.91 11.52 14.30
C ARG A 55 -3.63 10.99 12.89
N VAL A 56 -3.58 9.67 12.74
CA VAL A 56 -3.33 8.99 11.45
C VAL A 56 -4.42 7.97 11.25
N TYR A 57 -5.03 7.98 10.06
CA TYR A 57 -5.95 6.94 9.63
C TYR A 57 -5.26 6.01 8.63
N PHE A 58 -5.29 4.72 8.91
CA PHE A 58 -4.78 3.70 8.01
C PHE A 58 -5.85 3.27 7.00
N GLN A 59 -5.43 3.16 5.75
CA GLN A 59 -6.23 2.71 4.63
C GLN A 59 -5.58 1.47 4.01
N GLN A 60 -6.42 0.53 3.58
CA GLN A 60 -6.02 -0.69 2.88
C GLN A 60 -7.06 -1.03 1.82
N ASP A 61 -6.65 -1.77 0.79
CA ASP A 61 -7.54 -2.24 -0.28
C ASP A 61 -8.42 -3.43 0.18
N GLY A 62 -9.23 -3.95 -0.75
CA GLY A 62 -10.12 -5.09 -0.54
C GLY A 62 -9.45 -6.47 -0.60
N ALA A 63 -8.11 -6.59 -0.60
CA ALA A 63 -7.45 -7.88 -0.77
C ALA A 63 -7.88 -8.90 0.32
N PRO A 64 -7.96 -10.20 0.02
CA PRO A 64 -8.46 -11.21 0.97
C PRO A 64 -7.72 -11.23 2.31
N ALA A 65 -6.40 -10.99 2.30
CA ALA A 65 -5.61 -10.93 3.52
C ALA A 65 -5.98 -9.71 4.38
N HIS A 66 -6.42 -8.60 3.79
CA HIS A 66 -6.76 -7.36 4.50
C HIS A 66 -8.19 -7.37 5.03
N THR A 67 -9.11 -8.01 4.32
CA THR A 67 -10.55 -8.07 4.67
C THR A 67 -10.93 -9.24 5.57
N ALA A 68 -10.01 -10.18 5.81
CA ALA A 68 -10.19 -11.29 6.74
C ALA A 68 -10.49 -10.83 8.19
N LYS A 69 -11.16 -11.69 8.96
CA LYS A 69 -11.61 -11.38 10.33
C LYS A 69 -10.44 -11.02 11.26
N SER A 70 -9.34 -11.76 11.20
CA SER A 70 -8.22 -11.57 12.14
C SER A 70 -7.49 -10.23 11.94
N PRO A 71 -7.12 -9.79 10.71
CA PRO A 71 -6.48 -8.48 10.54
C PRO A 71 -7.42 -7.32 10.81
N GLN A 72 -8.70 -7.43 10.44
CA GLN A 72 -9.70 -6.40 10.77
C GLN A 72 -9.85 -6.24 12.30
N LYS A 73 -9.93 -7.35 13.05
CA LYS A 73 -9.96 -7.32 14.52
C LYS A 73 -8.70 -6.68 15.08
N TRP A 74 -7.53 -7.11 14.60
CA TRP A 74 -6.27 -6.58 15.09
C TRP A 74 -6.13 -5.07 14.82
N LEU A 75 -6.49 -4.60 13.62
CA LEU A 75 -6.48 -3.17 13.28
C LEU A 75 -7.41 -2.37 14.21
N LYS A 76 -8.64 -2.83 14.42
CA LYS A 76 -9.60 -2.18 15.34
C LYS A 76 -9.05 -1.97 16.75
N GLU A 77 -8.21 -2.88 17.23
CA GLU A 77 -7.62 -2.82 18.56
C GLU A 77 -6.34 -1.98 18.64
N ASN A 78 -5.68 -1.66 17.51
CA ASN A 78 -4.31 -1.14 17.51
C ASN A 78 -4.08 0.12 16.66
N VAL A 79 -4.92 0.40 15.67
CA VAL A 79 -4.70 1.47 14.68
C VAL A 79 -6.05 2.09 14.29
N GLU A 80 -6.16 3.42 14.28
CA GLU A 80 -7.31 4.07 13.64
C GLU A 80 -7.26 3.78 12.14
N PHE A 81 -8.30 3.14 11.60
CA PHE A 81 -8.30 2.68 10.22
C PHE A 81 -9.70 2.72 9.61
N TRP A 82 -9.79 2.63 8.29
CA TRP A 82 -11.06 2.41 7.60
C TRP A 82 -11.38 0.92 7.50
N PRO A 83 -12.47 0.45 8.14
CA PRO A 83 -12.90 -0.94 8.06
C PRO A 83 -13.27 -1.34 6.63
N LYS A 84 -13.30 -2.65 6.37
CA LYS A 84 -13.68 -3.18 5.05
C LYS A 84 -15.04 -2.66 4.54
N ASP A 85 -15.98 -2.39 5.45
CA ASP A 85 -17.34 -1.97 5.10
C ASP A 85 -17.42 -0.46 4.78
N PHE A 86 -16.33 0.29 4.97
CA PHE A 86 -16.22 1.70 4.58
C PHE A 86 -15.89 1.87 3.09
N TRP A 87 -15.49 0.78 2.42
CA TRP A 87 -15.13 0.79 1.01
C TRP A 87 -16.33 0.40 0.15
N PRO A 88 -16.62 1.12 -0.94
CA PRO A 88 -17.63 0.67 -1.88
C PRO A 88 -17.21 -0.70 -2.47
N PRO A 89 -18.14 -1.64 -2.64
CA PRO A 89 -17.87 -2.90 -3.33
C PRO A 89 -17.24 -2.62 -4.71
N SER A 90 -16.25 -3.42 -5.11
CA SER A 90 -15.61 -3.31 -6.43
C SER A 90 -14.92 -1.96 -6.71
N SER A 91 -14.35 -1.30 -5.69
CA SER A 91 -13.51 -0.09 -5.84
C SER A 91 -12.01 -0.34 -5.59
N PRO A 92 -11.34 -1.32 -6.24
CA PRO A 92 -9.89 -1.49 -6.14
C PRO A 92 -9.13 -0.24 -6.62
N ASP A 93 -9.76 0.61 -7.43
CA ASP A 93 -9.15 1.78 -8.07
C ASP A 93 -9.08 3.05 -7.19
N LEU A 94 -9.51 2.97 -5.93
CA LEU A 94 -9.52 4.14 -5.03
C LEU A 94 -8.25 4.24 -4.17
N SER A 95 -7.43 3.20 -4.08
CA SER A 95 -6.17 3.22 -3.32
C SER A 95 -5.07 4.00 -4.07
N PRO A 96 -4.40 5.01 -3.46
CA PRO A 96 -3.26 5.71 -4.05
C PRO A 96 -2.14 4.81 -4.57
N LEU A 97 -1.96 3.66 -3.92
CA LEU A 97 -1.01 2.65 -4.38
C LEU A 97 -1.41 2.08 -5.73
N ASP A 98 -2.68 1.68 -5.87
CA ASP A 98 -3.17 0.94 -7.02
C ASP A 98 -3.38 1.82 -8.24
N PHE A 99 -4.01 3.00 -8.10
CA PHE A 99 -4.31 3.84 -9.26
C PHE A 99 -3.11 4.62 -9.82
N SER A 100 -1.98 4.67 -9.12
CA SER A 100 -0.86 5.54 -9.52
C SER A 100 0.52 5.02 -9.12
N ILE A 101 0.78 4.78 -7.83
CA ILE A 101 2.16 4.56 -7.34
C ILE A 101 2.73 3.26 -7.87
N LEU A 102 1.98 2.16 -7.82
CA LEU A 102 2.47 0.87 -8.32
C LEU A 102 2.77 0.91 -9.81
N ALA A 103 1.92 1.57 -10.61
CA ALA A 103 2.18 1.79 -12.04
C ALA A 103 3.42 2.67 -12.29
N HIS A 104 3.64 3.70 -11.46
CA HIS A 104 4.86 4.51 -11.53
C HIS A 104 6.10 3.68 -11.24
N ILE A 105 6.06 2.87 -10.17
CA ILE A 105 7.16 2.01 -9.77
C ILE A 105 7.46 0.96 -10.83
N GLU A 106 6.43 0.34 -11.41
CA GLU A 106 6.58 -0.62 -12.52
C GLU A 106 7.29 0.05 -13.71
N ARG A 107 6.83 1.23 -14.15
CA ARG A 107 7.47 1.98 -15.25
C ARG A 107 8.93 2.32 -14.98
N GLN A 108 9.31 2.60 -13.72
CA GLN A 108 10.71 2.92 -13.39
C GLN A 108 11.57 1.66 -13.21
N ALA A 109 11.04 0.61 -12.59
CA ALA A 109 11.76 -0.61 -12.28
C ALA A 109 11.91 -1.54 -13.49
N CYS A 110 10.96 -1.54 -14.42
CA CYS A 110 10.89 -2.45 -15.56
C CYS A 110 11.32 -1.80 -16.89
N LYS A 111 12.03 -0.65 -16.87
CA LYS A 111 12.60 -0.03 -18.09
C LYS A 111 13.49 -1.00 -18.89
N LYS A 112 14.14 -1.92 -18.19
CA LYS A 112 14.80 -3.09 -18.77
C LYS A 112 14.16 -4.32 -18.13
N PRO A 113 13.80 -5.37 -18.90
CA PRO A 113 13.22 -6.57 -18.34
C PRO A 113 14.19 -7.20 -17.32
N PRO A 114 13.82 -7.32 -16.03
CA PRO A 114 14.66 -7.99 -15.07
C PRO A 114 14.65 -9.49 -15.35
N GLN A 115 15.84 -10.10 -15.50
CA GLN A 115 15.95 -11.52 -15.82
C GLN A 115 15.71 -12.45 -14.61
N GLN A 116 15.68 -11.90 -13.39
CA GLN A 116 15.57 -12.67 -12.15
C GLN A 116 14.79 -11.89 -11.09
N TYR A 117 14.07 -12.61 -10.22
CA TYR A 117 13.29 -12.02 -9.14
C TYR A 117 14.12 -11.13 -8.20
N LYS A 118 15.38 -11.52 -7.91
CA LYS A 118 16.31 -10.71 -7.11
C LYS A 118 16.61 -9.34 -7.77
N ALA A 119 16.81 -9.33 -9.09
CA ALA A 119 17.04 -8.11 -9.85
C ALA A 119 15.77 -7.23 -9.90
N LEU A 120 14.59 -7.84 -9.98
CA LEU A 120 13.31 -7.13 -9.89
C LEU A 120 13.15 -6.45 -8.52
N LYS A 121 13.38 -7.15 -7.40
CA LYS A 121 13.33 -6.55 -6.05
C LYS A 121 14.27 -5.36 -5.91
N ALA A 122 15.50 -5.49 -6.40
CA ALA A 122 16.48 -4.41 -6.34
C ALA A 122 16.03 -3.19 -7.16
N SER A 123 15.45 -3.42 -8.34
CA SER A 123 14.96 -2.36 -9.23
C SER A 123 13.74 -1.65 -8.63
N ILE A 124 12.78 -2.40 -8.07
CA ILE A 124 11.62 -1.85 -7.33
C ILE A 124 12.10 -1.05 -6.13
N THR A 125 13.02 -1.59 -5.31
CA THR A 125 13.55 -0.89 -4.13
C THR A 125 14.23 0.43 -4.54
N LYS A 126 15.00 0.43 -5.63
CA LYS A 126 15.64 1.64 -6.16
C LYS A 126 14.62 2.65 -6.68
N ALA A 127 13.59 2.20 -7.39
CA ALA A 127 12.52 3.06 -7.87
C ALA A 127 11.73 3.69 -6.71
N TRP A 128 11.40 2.87 -5.70
CA TRP A 128 10.68 3.31 -4.50
C TRP A 128 11.45 4.35 -3.71
N ALA A 129 12.75 4.12 -3.47
CA ALA A 129 13.61 5.05 -2.75
C ALA A 129 13.83 6.38 -3.50
N LYS A 130 13.65 6.40 -4.83
CA LYS A 130 13.77 7.60 -5.68
C LYS A 130 12.45 8.29 -5.96
N MET A 131 11.34 7.78 -5.41
CA MET A 131 10.03 8.34 -5.66
C MET A 131 9.96 9.75 -5.08
N ASP A 132 9.53 10.69 -5.93
CA ASP A 132 9.45 12.09 -5.55
C ASP A 132 8.38 12.31 -4.46
N LEU A 133 8.72 13.08 -3.43
CA LEU A 133 7.82 13.33 -2.31
C LEU A 133 6.55 14.09 -2.76
N THR A 134 6.68 15.00 -3.72
CA THR A 134 5.55 15.75 -4.31
C THR A 134 4.65 14.83 -5.11
N TYR A 135 5.21 13.85 -5.83
CA TYR A 135 4.44 12.82 -6.51
C TYR A 135 3.53 12.03 -5.56
N ILE A 136 4.07 11.61 -4.40
CA ILE A 136 3.29 10.88 -3.39
C ILE A 136 2.19 11.78 -2.82
N LYS A 137 2.52 13.02 -2.42
CA LYS A 137 1.54 14.00 -1.91
C LYS A 137 0.41 14.24 -2.89
N ASN A 138 0.74 14.52 -4.15
CA ASN A 138 -0.26 14.78 -5.20
C ASN A 138 -1.14 13.57 -5.45
N THR A 139 -0.56 12.36 -5.48
CA THR A 139 -1.32 11.12 -5.61
C THR A 139 -2.30 10.95 -4.44
N CYS A 140 -1.83 11.08 -3.20
CA CYS A 140 -2.69 10.98 -2.02
C CYS A 140 -3.77 12.06 -1.99
N SER A 141 -3.48 13.29 -2.43
CA SER A 141 -4.46 14.38 -2.51
C SER A 141 -5.58 14.10 -3.53
N SER A 142 -5.29 13.27 -4.54
CA SER A 142 -6.26 12.85 -5.56
C SER A 142 -7.24 11.78 -5.07
N PHE A 143 -7.06 11.25 -3.85
CA PHE A 143 -7.95 10.26 -3.26
C PHE A 143 -9.38 10.79 -3.12
N ARG A 144 -9.55 11.95 -2.46
CA ARG A 144 -10.88 12.48 -2.16
C ARG A 144 -11.69 12.84 -3.42
N PRO A 145 -11.14 13.54 -4.42
CA PRO A 145 -11.87 13.77 -5.67
C PRO A 145 -12.32 12.48 -6.37
N ARG A 146 -11.51 11.41 -6.32
CA ARG A 146 -11.88 10.11 -6.90
C ARG A 146 -13.03 9.45 -6.15
N VAL A 147 -13.04 9.51 -4.82
CA VAL A 147 -14.16 9.01 -4.01
C VAL A 147 -15.45 9.74 -4.38
N VAL A 148 -15.41 11.07 -4.48
CA VAL A 148 -16.58 11.87 -4.86
C VAL A 148 -17.09 11.46 -6.25
N ALA A 149 -16.21 11.34 -7.23
CA ALA A 149 -16.59 10.92 -8.58
C ALA A 149 -17.24 9.52 -8.62
N VAL A 150 -16.81 8.58 -7.77
CA VAL A 150 -17.44 7.26 -7.64
C VAL A 150 -18.81 7.32 -6.97
N MET A 151 -19.03 8.28 -6.06
CA MET A 151 -20.34 8.47 -5.41
C MET A 151 -21.36 9.15 -6.32
N GLU A 152 -20.91 9.92 -7.31
CA GLU A 152 -21.76 10.66 -8.27
C GLU A 152 -22.06 9.89 -9.56
N ALA A 153 -21.44 8.72 -9.76
CA ALA A 153 -21.60 7.86 -10.93
C ALA A 153 -22.74 6.84 -10.77
#